data_AF-A0A016WWG0-F1
#
_entry.id   AF-A0A016WWG0-F1
#
_cell.length_a   1.000
_cell.length_b   1.000
_cell.length_c   1.000
_cell.angle_alpha   90.00
_cell.angle_beta   90.00
_cell.angle_gamma   90.00
#
_symmetry.space_group_name_H-M   'P 1'
#
loop_
_entity.id
_entity.type
_entity.pdbx_description
1 polymer ?
#
loop_
_entity_poly.entity_id
_entity_poly.type
_entity_poly.pdbx_seq_one_letter_code
_entity_poly.pdbx_strand_id
1 'polypeptide(L)'
;MSRAAVPRCTNAVFSRAFRVCTQVLSQEVGDDGLPKDYKLKTLKEGSRRLDTFANRASGKSSSQVDKLILGGRVRVNEDVHTKKSYDVQKEDTIDVWIGPCSDNKESADV
;
A
#
# COMPACT_ATOMS: atom_id res chain seq x y z
N MET A 1 -26.39 49.95 -12.51
CA MET A 1 -26.51 48.67 -11.78
C MET A 1 -25.89 47.58 -12.64
N SER A 2 -24.61 47.28 -12.44
CA SER A 2 -23.85 46.36 -13.30
C SER A 2 -23.50 45.09 -12.52
N ARG A 3 -24.01 43.94 -12.95
CA ARG A 3 -23.65 42.61 -12.44
C ARG A 3 -22.32 42.21 -13.09
N ALA A 4 -21.28 42.00 -12.28
CA ALA A 4 -20.06 41.34 -12.72
C ALA A 4 -19.98 39.95 -12.07
N ALA A 5 -19.86 38.92 -12.91
CA ALA A 5 -19.70 37.53 -12.51
C ALA A 5 -18.26 37.26 -12.07
N VAL A 6 -18.08 36.54 -10.96
CA VAL A 6 -16.77 36.04 -10.52
C VAL A 6 -16.59 34.61 -11.05
N PRO A 7 -15.54 34.32 -11.87
CA PRO A 7 -15.30 32.97 -12.34
C PRO A 7 -14.69 32.09 -11.24
N ARG A 8 -15.08 30.81 -11.29
CA ARG A 8 -14.64 29.70 -10.45
C ARG A 8 -13.29 29.12 -10.92
N CYS A 9 -12.54 28.61 -9.94
CA CYS A 9 -11.55 27.53 -9.99
C CYS A 9 -10.26 27.75 -10.82
N THR A 10 -9.12 27.73 -10.12
CA THR A 10 -7.83 27.34 -10.69
C THR A 10 -7.28 26.14 -9.93
N ASN A 11 -7.21 24.99 -10.61
CA ASN A 11 -6.53 23.80 -10.13
C ASN A 11 -5.02 24.02 -10.27
N ALA A 12 -4.31 24.15 -9.15
CA ALA A 12 -2.85 24.13 -9.14
C ALA A 12 -2.36 22.69 -9.35
N VAL A 13 -1.92 22.37 -10.55
CA VAL A 13 -1.20 21.12 -10.85
C VAL A 13 0.23 21.27 -10.33
N PHE A 14 0.51 20.71 -9.15
CA PHE A 14 1.87 20.58 -8.64
C PHE A 14 2.52 19.33 -9.24
N SER A 15 3.23 19.50 -10.35
CA SER A 15 4.07 18.47 -10.95
C SER A 15 5.36 18.32 -10.15
N ARG A 16 5.40 17.42 -9.15
CA ARG A 16 6.63 17.10 -8.42
C ARG A 16 7.35 15.94 -9.12
N ALA A 17 8.41 16.27 -9.85
CA ALA A 17 9.32 15.29 -10.44
C ALA A 17 10.06 14.55 -9.32
N PHE A 18 9.66 13.31 -9.05
CA PHE A 18 10.38 12.43 -8.13
C PHE A 18 11.55 11.77 -8.88
N ARG A 19 12.79 12.14 -8.54
CA ARG A 19 13.96 11.32 -8.85
C ARG A 19 13.92 10.08 -7.96
N VAL A 20 13.71 8.92 -8.58
CA VAL A 20 13.93 7.62 -7.94
C VAL A 20 15.44 7.38 -7.94
N CYS A 21 16.07 7.44 -6.76
CA CYS A 21 17.42 6.95 -6.57
C CYS A 21 17.31 5.47 -6.18
N THR A 22 17.46 4.59 -7.16
CA THR A 22 17.53 3.15 -6.93
C THR A 22 18.92 2.83 -6.39
N GLN A 23 19.07 2.68 -5.07
CA GLN A 23 20.24 2.04 -4.50
C GLN A 23 19.95 0.54 -4.43
N VAL A 24 20.50 -0.19 -5.40
CA VAL A 24 20.53 -1.65 -5.42
C VAL A 24 21.59 -2.09 -4.40
N LEU A 25 21.16 -2.51 -3.21
CA LEU A 25 21.99 -3.28 -2.29
C LEU A 25 21.65 -4.75 -2.51
N SER A 26 22.52 -5.41 -3.27
CA SER A 26 22.51 -6.85 -3.49
C SER A 26 22.85 -7.52 -2.17
N GLN A 27 21.86 -8.08 -1.49
CA GLN A 27 22.04 -8.83 -0.26
C GLN A 27 21.91 -10.32 -0.54
N GLU A 28 22.88 -11.05 -0.02
CA GLU A 28 23.19 -12.45 -0.22
C GLU A 28 22.06 -13.29 0.41
N VAL A 29 21.28 -13.97 -0.43
CA VAL A 29 20.08 -14.72 -0.06
C VAL A 29 20.50 -16.01 0.66
N GLY A 30 20.64 -15.94 1.98
CA GLY A 30 20.38 -17.08 2.85
C GLY A 30 18.87 -17.30 2.92
N ASP A 31 18.43 -18.56 2.96
CA ASP A 31 17.02 -18.92 3.14
C ASP A 31 16.53 -18.35 4.48
N ASP A 32 15.81 -17.23 4.40
CA ASP A 32 15.26 -16.49 5.54
C ASP A 32 13.94 -17.10 6.06
N GLY A 33 13.50 -18.20 5.43
CA GLY A 33 12.23 -18.86 5.72
C GLY A 33 10.99 -18.03 5.36
N LEU A 34 11.17 -16.87 4.71
CA LEU A 34 10.05 -16.03 4.28
C LEU A 34 9.54 -16.48 2.90
N PRO A 35 8.25 -16.22 2.58
CA PRO A 35 7.75 -16.48 1.24
C PRO A 35 8.61 -15.80 0.17
N LYS A 36 8.86 -16.49 -0.94
CA LYS A 36 9.72 -16.00 -2.05
C LYS A 36 9.33 -14.62 -2.59
N ASP A 37 8.08 -14.21 -2.43
CA ASP A 37 7.53 -12.95 -2.89
C ASP A 37 7.41 -11.87 -1.81
N TYR A 38 7.94 -12.12 -0.61
CA TYR A 38 7.99 -11.14 0.47
C TYR A 38 8.85 -9.94 0.06
N LYS A 39 8.30 -8.73 0.23
CA LYS A 39 8.97 -7.48 -0.17
C LYS A 39 8.77 -6.42 0.89
N LEU A 40 9.85 -6.08 1.59
CA LEU A 40 9.89 -4.92 2.47
C LEU A 40 9.76 -3.64 1.65
N LYS A 41 8.83 -2.76 2.04
CA LYS A 41 8.60 -1.47 1.38
C LYS A 41 8.57 -0.35 2.42
N THR A 42 9.43 0.64 2.26
CA THR A 42 9.34 1.89 3.03
C THR A 42 8.54 2.91 2.22
N LEU A 43 7.38 3.30 2.73
CA LEU A 43 6.45 4.22 2.04
C LEU A 43 6.32 5.52 2.84
N LYS A 44 6.40 6.65 2.15
CA LYS A 44 6.12 7.97 2.71
C LYS A 44 4.74 8.42 2.24
N GLU A 45 3.81 8.60 3.17
CA GLU A 45 2.44 8.95 2.84
C GLU A 45 1.95 10.10 3.72
N GLY A 46 1.14 10.99 3.14
CA GLY A 46 0.58 12.14 3.86
C GLY A 46 -0.63 11.80 4.74
N SER A 47 -1.20 10.60 4.54
CA SER A 47 -2.35 10.07 5.25
C SER A 47 -1.91 8.94 6.17
N ARG A 48 -2.45 8.92 7.39
CA ARG A 48 -2.26 7.85 8.37
C ARG A 48 -3.30 6.73 8.27
N ARG A 49 -4.18 6.78 7.28
CA ARG A 49 -5.24 5.78 7.13
C ARG A 49 -4.71 4.47 6.57
N LEU A 50 -5.12 3.35 7.17
CA LEU A 50 -4.76 2.00 6.73
C LEU A 50 -5.03 1.75 5.23
N ASP A 51 -6.17 2.22 4.71
CA ASP A 51 -6.51 2.05 3.30
C ASP A 51 -5.51 2.73 2.34
N THR A 52 -4.87 3.82 2.77
CA THR A 52 -3.85 4.50 1.97
C THR A 52 -2.57 3.66 1.86
N PHE A 53 -2.12 3.09 2.98
CA PHE A 53 -0.94 2.22 2.99
C PHE A 53 -1.19 0.92 2.25
N ALA A 54 -2.34 0.26 2.47
CA ALA A 54 -2.69 -0.97 1.79
C ALA A 54 -2.81 -0.78 0.27
N ASN A 55 -3.35 0.36 -0.18
CA ASN A 55 -3.37 0.72 -1.61
C ASN A 55 -1.96 0.86 -2.18
N ARG A 56 -1.09 1.62 -1.51
CA ARG A 56 0.28 1.85 -1.96
C ARG A 56 1.12 0.58 -1.94
N ALA A 57 0.95 -0.28 -0.93
CA ALA A 57 1.69 -1.52 -0.79
C ALA A 57 1.28 -2.57 -1.84
N SER A 58 -0.02 -2.72 -2.08
CA SER A 58 -0.58 -3.72 -3.01
C SER A 58 -0.61 -3.27 -4.47
N GLY A 59 -0.62 -1.96 -4.74
CA GLY A 59 -0.84 -1.41 -6.08
C GLY A 59 -2.23 -1.70 -6.65
N LYS A 60 -3.19 -2.13 -5.82
CA LYS A 60 -4.56 -2.45 -6.22
C LYS A 60 -5.45 -1.20 -6.22
N SER A 61 -6.60 -1.26 -6.87
CA SER A 61 -7.57 -0.16 -6.79
C SER A 61 -8.19 -0.05 -5.40
N SER A 62 -8.71 1.12 -5.02
CA SER A 62 -9.36 1.35 -3.73
C SER A 62 -10.46 0.32 -3.43
N SER A 63 -11.30 0.01 -4.41
CA SER A 63 -12.36 -1.00 -4.27
C SER A 63 -11.84 -2.42 -4.04
N GLN A 64 -10.63 -2.74 -4.52
CA GLN A 64 -9.99 -4.03 -4.24
C GLN A 64 -9.36 -4.04 -2.85
N VAL A 65 -8.68 -2.96 -2.47
CA VAL A 65 -8.10 -2.77 -1.13
C VAL A 65 -9.18 -2.90 -0.06
N ASP A 66 -10.35 -2.32 -0.31
CA ASP A 66 -11.51 -2.43 0.55
C ASP A 66 -11.91 -3.88 0.85
N LYS A 67 -11.86 -4.74 -0.17
CA LYS A 67 -12.16 -6.17 -0.02
C LYS A 67 -11.04 -6.89 0.73
N LEU A 68 -9.78 -6.49 0.56
CA LEU A 68 -8.66 -7.06 1.31
C LEU A 68 -8.78 -6.74 2.81
N ILE A 69 -9.10 -5.50 3.15
CA ILE A 69 -9.27 -5.05 4.54
C ILE A 69 -10.48 -5.74 5.18
N LEU A 70 -11.64 -5.68 4.52
CA LEU A 70 -12.86 -6.32 5.05
C LEU A 70 -12.77 -7.85 5.08
N GLY A 71 -12.00 -8.44 4.17
CA GLY A 71 -11.73 -9.88 4.12
C GLY A 71 -10.66 -10.37 5.09
N GLY A 72 -10.17 -9.50 5.99
CA GLY A 72 -9.19 -9.85 7.02
C GLY A 72 -7.80 -10.19 6.49
N ARG A 73 -7.48 -9.75 5.26
CA ARG A 73 -6.18 -9.99 4.61
C ARG A 73 -5.15 -8.90 4.89
N VAL A 74 -5.54 -7.89 5.65
CA VAL A 74 -4.65 -6.82 6.12
C VAL A 74 -4.53 -6.94 7.63
N ARG A 75 -3.30 -7.03 8.12
CA ARG A 75 -2.99 -7.07 9.55
C ARG A 75 -2.14 -5.88 9.93
N VAL A 76 -2.34 -5.39 11.15
CA VAL A 76 -1.48 -4.38 11.77
C VAL A 76 -1.00 -4.97 13.08
N ASN A 77 0.32 -5.06 13.27
CA ASN A 77 0.92 -5.68 14.45
C ASN A 77 0.36 -7.09 14.73
N GLU A 78 0.26 -7.92 13.68
CA GLU A 78 -0.28 -9.28 13.71
C GLU A 78 -1.81 -9.39 13.91
N ASP A 79 -2.49 -8.31 14.29
CA ASP A 79 -3.94 -8.27 14.48
C ASP A 79 -4.70 -7.96 13.18
N VAL A 80 -5.85 -8.61 13.00
CA VAL A 80 -6.71 -8.38 11.83
C VAL A 80 -7.53 -7.11 12.02
N HIS A 81 -7.35 -6.14 11.12
CA HIS A 81 -8.13 -4.90 11.12
C HIS A 81 -9.11 -4.82 9.96
N THR A 82 -10.39 -4.67 10.26
CA THR A 82 -11.47 -4.52 9.27
C THR A 82 -11.86 -3.06 9.02
N LYS A 83 -11.41 -2.14 9.87
CA LYS A 83 -11.68 -0.70 9.74
C LYS A 83 -10.68 -0.05 8.80
N LYS A 84 -11.15 0.33 7.61
CA LYS A 84 -10.34 1.02 6.57
C LYS A 84 -9.66 2.31 7.06
N SER A 85 -10.36 3.08 7.88
CA SER A 85 -9.89 4.35 8.45
C SER A 85 -9.15 4.18 9.78
N TYR A 86 -8.58 3.01 10.06
CA TYR A 86 -7.68 2.83 11.18
C TYR A 86 -6.49 3.81 11.09
N ASP A 87 -6.14 4.45 12.20
CA ASP A 87 -5.06 5.44 12.28
C ASP A 87 -3.74 4.72 12.63
N VAL A 88 -2.92 4.53 11.60
CA VAL A 88 -1.64 3.82 11.68
C VAL A 88 -0.60 4.70 12.37
N GLN A 89 0.10 4.14 13.34
CA GLN A 89 1.21 4.78 14.06
C GLN A 89 2.56 4.50 13.39
N LYS A 90 3.61 5.23 13.78
CA LYS A 90 4.93 5.12 13.12
C LYS A 90 5.60 3.78 13.38
N GLU A 91 5.31 3.17 14.52
CA GLU A 91 5.87 1.92 14.99
C GLU A 91 5.02 0.70 14.57
N ASP A 92 3.90 0.93 13.87
CA ASP A 92 3.03 -0.14 13.41
C ASP A 92 3.64 -0.88 12.21
N THR A 93 3.53 -2.21 12.23
CA THR A 93 3.88 -3.09 11.10
C THR A 93 2.62 -3.50 10.38
N ILE A 94 2.56 -3.28 9.05
CA ILE A 94 1.38 -3.61 8.23
C ILE A 94 1.70 -4.77 7.30
N ASP A 95 0.98 -5.87 7.45
CA ASP A 95 1.03 -7.01 6.54
C ASP A 95 -0.16 -7.00 5.60
N VAL A 96 0.11 -7.11 4.30
CA VAL A 96 -0.91 -7.14 3.25
C VAL A 96 -0.80 -8.44 2.46
N TRP A 97 -1.72 -9.35 2.71
CA TRP A 97 -1.79 -10.61 1.97
C TRP A 97 -2.64 -10.47 0.70
N ILE A 98 -1.98 -10.45 -0.45
CA ILE A 98 -2.65 -10.27 -1.75
C ILE A 98 -3.30 -11.59 -2.21
N GLY A 99 -2.60 -12.72 -2.02
CA GLY A 99 -3.06 -14.04 -2.41
C GLY A 99 -1.87 -15.01 -2.57
N PRO A 100 -2.15 -16.26 -2.97
CA PRO A 100 -1.10 -17.21 -3.31
C PRO A 100 -0.31 -16.74 -4.54
N CYS A 101 1.01 -16.93 -4.51
CA CYS A 101 1.88 -16.65 -5.64
C CYS A 101 1.56 -17.61 -6.80
N SER A 102 1.29 -17.08 -7.99
CA SER A 102 0.92 -17.87 -9.18
C SER A 102 2.01 -18.81 -9.65
N ASP A 103 3.25 -18.46 -9.37
CA ASP A 103 4.45 -19.15 -9.85
C ASP A 103 4.82 -20.34 -8.94
N ASN A 104 4.02 -20.57 -7.88
CA ASN A 104 4.24 -21.65 -6.91
C ASN A 104 3.20 -22.77 -7.02
N LYS A 105 2.59 -22.96 -8.21
CA LYS A 105 1.60 -24.02 -8.46
C LYS A 105 2.12 -25.42 -8.15
N GLU A 106 3.43 -25.63 -8.28
CA GLU A 106 4.08 -26.93 -8.15
C GLU A 106 4.29 -27.36 -6.70
N SER A 107 4.22 -26.43 -5.74
CA SER A 107 4.40 -26.70 -4.30
C SER A 107 3.08 -26.94 -3.56
N ALA A 108 1.95 -26.86 -4.26
CA ALA A 108 0.60 -26.94 -3.68
C ALA A 108 -0.12 -28.28 -3.94
N ASP A 109 0.53 -29.22 -4.62
CA ASP A 109 0.03 -30.60 -4.83
C ASP A 109 0.73 -31.52 -3.81
N VAL A 110 0.02 -31.86 -2.72
CA VAL A 110 0.36 -32.94 -1.78
C VAL A 110 -0.85 -33.85 -1.68
#